data_AF-A0A7X9M1U9-F1
#
_entry.id   AF-A0A7X9M1U9-F1
#
_cell.length_a   1.000
_cell.length_b   1.000
_cell.length_c   1.000
_cell.angle_alpha   90.00
_cell.angle_beta   90.00
_cell.angle_gamma   90.00
#
_symmetry.space_group_name_H-M   'P 1'
#
loop_
_entity.id
_entity.type
_entity.pdbx_description
1 polymer ?
#
loop_
_entity_poly.entity_id
_entity_poly.type
_entity_poly.pdbx_seq_one_letter_code
_entity_poly.pdbx_strand_id
1 'polypeptide(L)'
;MSIFIWSVIIALFAIAFVGLIYPVIPSVLFILAGFILYGFSVSFEPFNWLFWVIEALFVVLLFGADYLSNLIGVKKFGGSKAGVWGSTIGLLVGPFIIPVVGIILGPFIGAVIAELLVHKKGFKEALKIGFGSVVGFVSSIITKGIVQAVMIAYFLFLVL
;
A
#
# COMPACT_ATOMS: atom_id res chain seq x y z
N MET A 1 -20.97 22.98 12.21
CA MET A 1 -20.49 21.70 12.78
C MET A 1 -20.30 20.64 11.70
N SER A 2 -21.29 20.40 10.84
CA SER A 2 -21.20 19.43 9.72
C SER A 2 -20.04 19.69 8.74
N ILE A 3 -19.88 20.92 8.24
CA ILE A 3 -18.84 21.28 7.26
C ILE A 3 -17.42 21.00 7.79
N PHE A 4 -17.19 21.30 9.07
CA PHE A 4 -15.89 21.06 9.72
C PHE A 4 -15.58 19.56 9.80
N ILE A 5 -16.53 18.74 10.25
CA ILE A 5 -16.38 17.28 10.33
C ILE A 5 -16.08 16.69 8.95
N TRP A 6 -16.85 17.08 7.94
CA TRP A 6 -16.62 16.63 6.56
C TRP A 6 -15.25 17.03 6.01
N SER A 7 -14.76 18.22 6.36
CA SER A 7 -13.42 18.67 5.98
C SER A 7 -12.33 17.80 6.60
N VAL A 8 -12.50 17.37 7.85
CA VAL A 8 -11.58 16.45 8.52
C VAL A 8 -11.64 15.04 7.90
N ILE A 9 -12.83 14.53 7.59
CA ILE A 9 -12.98 13.22 6.91
C ILE A 9 -12.28 13.24 5.54
N ILE A 10 -12.48 14.30 4.75
CA ILE A 10 -11.82 14.47 3.45
C ILE A 10 -10.29 14.55 3.63
N ALA A 11 -9.81 15.27 4.65
CA ALA A 11 -8.38 15.33 4.95
C ALA A 11 -7.80 13.95 5.31
N LEU A 12 -8.52 13.15 6.10
CA LEU A 12 -8.12 11.77 6.43
C LEU A 12 -8.03 10.91 5.17
N PHE A 13 -9.01 10.98 4.29
CA PHE A 13 -8.98 10.25 3.01
C PHE A 13 -7.84 10.72 2.11
N ALA A 14 -7.58 12.02 2.02
CA ALA A 14 -6.44 12.54 1.28
C ALA A 14 -5.10 12.02 1.83
N ILE A 15 -4.94 11.98 3.16
CA ILE A 15 -3.75 11.41 3.82
C ILE A 15 -3.63 9.91 3.52
N ALA A 16 -4.73 9.16 3.42
CA ALA A 16 -4.71 7.76 3.01
C ALA A 16 -4.07 7.60 1.62
N PHE A 17 -4.46 8.42 0.64
CA PHE A 17 -3.85 8.39 -0.70
C PHE A 17 -2.38 8.80 -0.70
N VAL A 18 -1.96 9.74 0.16
CA VAL A 18 -0.54 10.05 0.36
C VAL A 18 0.22 8.84 0.92
N GLY A 19 -0.39 8.12 1.87
CA GLY A 19 0.15 6.89 2.45
C GLY A 19 0.27 5.73 1.46
N LEU A 20 -0.37 5.77 0.29
CA LEU A 20 -0.10 4.81 -0.79
C LEU A 20 1.30 4.98 -1.35
N ILE A 21 1.74 6.22 -1.54
CA ILE A 21 3.06 6.56 -2.08
C ILE A 21 4.12 6.40 -1.00
N TYR A 22 3.79 6.75 0.25
CA TYR A 22 4.70 6.64 1.38
C TYR A 22 4.34 5.42 2.25
N PRO A 23 4.88 4.22 1.93
CA PRO A 23 4.44 2.93 2.49
C PRO A 23 4.76 2.73 3.98
N VAL A 24 5.36 3.73 4.63
CA VAL A 24 5.62 3.73 6.08
C VAL A 24 4.32 3.88 6.87
N ILE A 25 3.31 4.55 6.30
CA ILE A 25 2.06 4.83 7.01
C ILE A 25 0.97 3.89 6.48
N PRO A 26 0.30 3.09 7.36
CA PRO A 26 -0.79 2.23 6.93
C PRO A 26 -2.00 3.07 6.49
N SER A 27 -2.10 3.34 5.19
CA SER A 27 -3.12 4.22 4.57
C SER A 27 -4.55 3.83 4.94
N VAL A 28 -4.83 2.52 5.04
CA VAL A 28 -6.15 2.00 5.43
C VAL A 28 -6.64 2.51 6.79
N LEU A 29 -5.73 2.82 7.72
CA LEU A 29 -6.11 3.32 9.05
C LEU A 29 -6.78 4.69 8.98
N PHE A 30 -6.37 5.56 8.05
CA PHE A 30 -7.01 6.87 7.89
C PHE A 30 -8.39 6.75 7.26
N ILE A 31 -8.61 5.78 6.38
CA ILE A 31 -9.94 5.50 5.81
C ILE A 31 -10.88 5.05 6.93
N LEU A 32 -10.47 4.05 7.72
CA LEU A 32 -11.25 3.58 8.87
C LEU A 32 -11.49 4.70 9.91
N ALA A 33 -10.48 5.53 10.16
CA ALA A 33 -10.63 6.69 11.04
C ALA A 33 -11.69 7.68 10.50
N GLY A 34 -11.76 7.89 9.19
CA GLY A 34 -12.80 8.70 8.56
C GLY A 34 -14.20 8.13 8.76
N PHE A 35 -14.36 6.81 8.63
CA PHE A 35 -15.64 6.13 8.85
C PHE A 35 -16.08 6.20 10.32
N ILE A 36 -15.15 5.93 11.24
CA ILE A 36 -15.39 5.99 12.68
C ILE A 36 -15.70 7.43 13.11
N LEU A 37 -14.99 8.42 12.57
CA LEU A 37 -15.23 9.83 12.84
C LEU A 37 -16.63 10.26 12.37
N TYR A 38 -17.07 9.82 11.19
CA TYR A 38 -18.44 10.04 10.73
C TYR A 38 -19.44 9.40 11.70
N GLY A 39 -19.23 8.15 12.08
CA GLY A 39 -20.12 7.42 12.99
C GLY A 39 -20.33 8.16 14.32
N PHE A 40 -19.24 8.60 14.95
CA PHE A 40 -19.31 9.31 16.24
C PHE A 40 -19.82 10.76 16.12
N SER A 41 -19.57 11.44 15.00
CA SER A 41 -19.88 12.88 14.87
C SER A 41 -21.20 13.16 14.15
N VAL A 42 -21.71 12.19 13.39
CA VAL A 42 -22.94 12.30 12.58
C VAL A 42 -23.93 11.20 12.96
N SER A 43 -23.68 9.95 12.55
CA SER A 43 -24.51 8.78 12.89
C SER A 43 -23.86 7.48 12.43
N PHE A 44 -24.06 6.39 13.17
CA PHE A 44 -23.71 5.03 12.74
C PHE A 44 -24.84 4.33 11.95
N GLU A 45 -26.02 4.96 11.81
CA GLU A 45 -27.18 4.37 11.14
C GLU A 45 -26.88 3.83 9.72
N PRO A 46 -26.08 4.50 8.87
CA PRO A 46 -25.77 3.98 7.54
C PRO A 46 -24.87 2.72 7.55
N PHE A 47 -24.16 2.44 8.65
CA PHE A 47 -23.15 1.38 8.73
C PHE A 47 -23.73 0.10 9.32
N ASN A 48 -24.41 -0.68 8.48
CA ASN A 48 -24.86 -2.02 8.85
C ASN A 48 -23.68 -3.02 8.97
N TRP A 49 -23.96 -4.23 9.43
CA TRP A 49 -22.93 -5.28 9.58
C TRP A 49 -22.24 -5.63 8.25
N LEU A 50 -22.95 -5.54 7.12
CA LEU A 50 -22.42 -5.86 5.80
C LEU A 50 -21.36 -4.84 5.37
N PHE A 51 -21.55 -3.55 5.69
CA PHE A 51 -20.54 -2.51 5.47
C PHE A 51 -19.21 -2.90 6.14
N TRP A 52 -19.23 -3.23 7.43
CA TRP A 52 -18.03 -3.61 8.17
C TRP A 52 -17.37 -4.89 7.65
N VAL A 53 -18.16 -5.88 7.19
CA VAL A 53 -17.61 -7.10 6.59
C VAL A 53 -16.93 -6.81 5.25
N ILE A 54 -17.53 -5.98 4.39
CA ILE A 54 -16.95 -5.57 3.11
C ILE A 54 -15.66 -4.77 3.33
N GLU A 55 -15.68 -3.79 4.25
CA GLU A 55 -14.50 -2.98 4.57
C GLU A 55 -13.38 -3.83 5.17
N ALA A 56 -13.71 -4.77 6.07
CA ALA A 56 -12.73 -5.72 6.62
C ALA A 56 -12.10 -6.60 5.52
N LEU A 57 -12.90 -7.06 4.54
CA LEU A 57 -12.39 -7.80 3.40
C LEU A 57 -11.44 -6.94 2.56
N PHE A 58 -11.78 -5.69 2.29
CA PHE A 58 -10.89 -4.77 1.57
C PHE A 58 -9.59 -4.51 2.33
N VAL A 59 -9.64 -4.37 3.66
CA VAL A 59 -8.43 -4.25 4.49
C VAL A 59 -7.50 -5.46 4.29
N VAL A 60 -8.05 -6.68 4.33
CA VAL A 60 -7.27 -7.90 4.07
C VAL A 60 -6.68 -7.90 2.66
N LEU A 61 -7.46 -7.48 1.65
CA LEU A 61 -6.99 -7.36 0.27
C LEU A 61 -5.84 -6.34 0.13
N LEU A 62 -5.91 -5.20 0.82
CA LEU A 62 -4.86 -4.18 0.80
C LEU A 62 -3.53 -4.70 1.33
N PHE A 63 -3.53 -5.40 2.46
CA PHE A 63 -2.31 -6.02 3.01
C PHE A 63 -1.80 -7.16 2.11
N GLY A 64 -2.71 -7.95 1.53
CA GLY A 64 -2.36 -8.99 0.57
C GLY A 64 -1.74 -8.45 -0.72
N ALA A 65 -2.20 -7.29 -1.19
CA ALA A 65 -1.75 -6.68 -2.45
C ALA A 65 -0.25 -6.35 -2.44
N ASP A 66 0.29 -5.86 -1.31
CA ASP A 66 1.72 -5.54 -1.21
C ASP A 66 2.60 -6.77 -1.38
N TYR A 67 2.29 -7.84 -0.64
CA TYR A 67 3.07 -9.06 -0.69
C TYR A 67 2.93 -9.76 -2.05
N LEU A 68 1.70 -9.89 -2.56
CA LEU A 68 1.42 -10.57 -3.81
C LEU A 68 2.03 -9.83 -5.00
N SER A 69 1.88 -8.51 -5.08
CA SER A 69 2.41 -7.73 -6.20
C SER A 69 3.94 -7.75 -6.21
N ASN A 70 4.58 -7.64 -5.05
CA ASN A 70 6.04 -7.76 -4.94
C ASN A 70 6.52 -9.17 -5.30
N LEU A 71 5.87 -10.21 -4.77
CA LEU A 71 6.20 -11.60 -5.09
C LEU A 71 6.05 -11.89 -6.59
N ILE A 72 4.93 -11.48 -7.20
CA ILE A 72 4.68 -11.65 -8.64
C ILE A 72 5.71 -10.85 -9.46
N GLY A 73 5.96 -9.59 -9.08
CA GLY A 73 6.94 -8.72 -9.74
C GLY A 73 8.35 -9.32 -9.71
N VAL A 74 8.85 -9.72 -8.55
CA VAL A 74 10.18 -10.33 -8.42
C VAL A 74 10.24 -11.67 -9.16
N LYS A 75 9.26 -12.58 -8.97
CA LYS A 75 9.28 -13.90 -9.60
C LYS A 75 9.15 -13.84 -11.12
N LYS A 76 8.33 -12.93 -11.66
CA LYS A 76 8.16 -12.75 -13.11
C LYS A 76 9.48 -12.37 -13.81
N PHE A 77 10.38 -11.72 -13.08
CA PHE A 77 11.69 -11.33 -13.58
C PHE A 77 12.80 -12.33 -13.20
N GLY A 78 12.45 -13.52 -12.70
CA GLY A 78 13.37 -14.60 -12.36
C GLY A 78 13.94 -14.53 -10.95
N GLY A 79 13.38 -13.69 -10.08
CA GLY A 79 13.86 -13.51 -8.72
C GLY A 79 13.51 -14.66 -7.77
N SER A 80 14.29 -14.74 -6.70
CA SER A 80 14.16 -15.74 -5.64
C SER A 80 13.36 -15.20 -4.44
N LYS A 81 13.23 -16.02 -3.39
CA LYS A 81 12.70 -15.54 -2.10
C LYS A 81 13.61 -14.47 -1.48
N ALA A 82 14.92 -14.52 -1.72
CA ALA A 82 15.84 -13.50 -1.22
C ALA A 82 15.55 -12.14 -1.86
N GLY A 83 15.28 -12.08 -3.18
CA GLY A 83 14.89 -10.84 -3.85
C GLY A 83 13.59 -10.24 -3.31
N VAL A 84 12.59 -11.08 -2.97
CA VAL A 84 11.33 -10.62 -2.36
C VAL A 84 11.55 -10.02 -0.97
N TRP A 85 12.35 -10.70 -0.13
CA TRP A 85 12.66 -10.17 1.20
C TRP A 85 13.58 -8.95 1.15
N GLY A 86 14.57 -8.96 0.26
CA GLY A 86 15.46 -7.84 0.00
C GLY A 86 14.70 -6.59 -0.46
N SER A 87 13.75 -6.75 -1.40
CA SER A 87 12.90 -5.63 -1.83
C SER A 87 12.00 -5.13 -0.72
N THR A 88 11.46 -6.02 0.11
CA THR A 88 10.59 -5.66 1.24
C THR A 88 11.36 -4.86 2.29
N ILE A 89 12.56 -5.31 2.66
CA ILE A 89 13.44 -4.57 3.58
C ILE A 89 13.84 -3.23 2.96
N GLY A 90 14.21 -3.23 1.68
CA GLY A 90 14.53 -2.02 0.95
C GLY A 90 13.38 -1.02 0.90
N LEU A 91 12.14 -1.49 0.77
CA LEU A 91 10.94 -0.66 0.80
C LEU A 91 10.71 0.00 2.17
N LEU A 92 10.97 -0.74 3.25
CA LEU A 92 10.79 -0.24 4.61
C LEU A 92 11.92 0.71 5.01
N VAL A 93 13.18 0.40 4.68
CA VAL A 93 14.36 1.14 5.13
C VAL A 93 14.74 2.27 4.17
N GLY A 94 14.56 2.07 2.86
CA GLY A 94 14.96 3.02 1.82
C GLY A 94 14.46 4.46 2.04
N PRO A 95 13.17 4.69 2.35
CA PRO A 95 12.62 6.03 2.60
C PRO A 95 13.30 6.77 3.76
N PHE A 96 13.87 6.06 4.74
CA PHE A 96 14.59 6.67 5.87
C PHE A 96 16.03 7.06 5.53
N ILE A 97 16.65 6.41 4.54
CA ILE A 97 18.02 6.72 4.11
C ILE A 97 18.00 7.86 3.09
N ILE A 98 17.16 7.74 2.06
CA ILE A 98 17.01 8.76 1.02
C ILE A 98 15.52 9.09 0.94
N PRO A 99 15.07 10.18 1.57
CA PRO A 99 13.67 10.58 1.52
C PRO A 99 13.16 10.69 0.09
N VAL A 100 11.91 10.27 -0.13
CA VAL A 100 11.20 10.24 -1.43
C VAL A 100 11.81 9.27 -2.45
N VAL A 101 13.08 9.41 -2.79
CA VAL A 101 13.75 8.58 -3.81
C VAL A 101 13.91 7.14 -3.33
N GLY A 102 14.17 6.94 -2.04
CA GLY A 102 14.33 5.64 -1.40
C GLY A 102 13.06 4.79 -1.39
N ILE A 103 11.89 5.37 -1.67
CA ILE A 103 10.63 4.61 -1.83
C ILE A 103 10.71 3.69 -3.07
N ILE A 104 11.30 4.19 -4.16
CA ILE A 104 11.43 3.44 -5.41
C ILE A 104 12.79 2.74 -5.48
N LEU A 105 13.87 3.44 -5.12
CA LEU A 105 15.22 2.87 -5.16
C LEU A 105 15.46 1.84 -4.07
N GLY A 106 14.81 1.98 -2.90
CA GLY A 106 14.91 1.04 -1.80
C GLY A 106 14.62 -0.40 -2.21
N PRO A 107 13.41 -0.73 -2.70
CA PRO A 107 13.08 -2.09 -3.12
C PRO A 107 13.98 -2.59 -4.26
N PHE A 108 14.34 -1.71 -5.21
CA PHE A 108 15.26 -2.05 -6.31
C PHE A 108 16.63 -2.50 -5.79
N ILE A 109 17.28 -1.66 -5.00
CA ILE A 109 18.63 -1.89 -4.46
C ILE A 109 18.60 -3.09 -3.52
N GLY A 110 17.58 -3.18 -2.65
CA GLY A 110 17.42 -4.30 -1.72
C GLY A 110 17.29 -5.64 -2.43
N ALA A 111 16.48 -5.72 -3.51
CA ALA A 111 16.38 -6.92 -4.33
C ALA A 111 17.71 -7.27 -5.02
N VAL A 112 18.37 -6.28 -5.62
CA VAL A 112 19.65 -6.49 -6.33
C VAL A 112 20.71 -7.03 -5.37
N ILE A 113 20.89 -6.39 -4.22
CA ILE A 113 21.87 -6.81 -3.20
C ILE A 113 21.54 -8.23 -2.70
N ALA A 114 20.27 -8.52 -2.41
CA ALA A 114 19.88 -9.83 -1.91
C ALA A 114 20.15 -10.94 -2.94
N GLU A 115 19.86 -10.71 -4.23
CA GLU A 115 20.13 -11.68 -5.29
C GLU A 115 21.62 -11.88 -5.56
N LEU A 116 22.42 -10.81 -5.48
CA LEU A 116 23.88 -10.87 -5.63
C LEU A 116 24.55 -11.62 -4.48
N LEU A 117 24.12 -11.36 -3.24
CA LEU A 117 24.78 -11.92 -2.06
C LEU A 117 24.30 -13.33 -1.73
N VAL A 118 22.99 -13.59 -1.78
CA VAL A 118 22.40 -14.86 -1.34
C VAL A 118 22.43 -15.91 -2.44
N HIS A 119 22.00 -15.53 -3.64
CA HIS A 119 21.90 -16.47 -4.78
C HIS A 119 23.05 -16.34 -5.78
N LYS A 120 23.99 -15.41 -5.56
CA LYS A 120 25.18 -15.20 -6.41
C LYS A 120 24.85 -15.07 -7.90
N LYS A 121 23.71 -14.45 -8.20
CA LYS A 121 23.28 -14.22 -9.58
C LYS A 121 24.22 -13.26 -10.30
N GLY A 122 24.27 -13.36 -11.62
CA GLY A 122 25.02 -12.40 -12.42
C GLY A 122 24.45 -10.98 -12.26
N PHE A 123 25.31 -9.96 -12.33
CA PHE A 123 24.91 -8.56 -12.12
C PHE A 123 23.74 -8.11 -13.02
N LYS A 124 23.77 -8.48 -14.31
CA LYS A 124 22.69 -8.20 -15.25
C LYS A 124 21.36 -8.84 -14.85
N GLU A 125 21.40 -10.05 -14.30
CA GLU A 125 20.20 -10.76 -13.85
C GLU A 125 19.64 -10.13 -12.57
N ALA A 126 20.51 -9.78 -11.62
CA ALA A 126 20.10 -9.10 -10.39
C ALA A 126 19.44 -7.74 -10.67
N LEU A 127 19.95 -6.95 -11.63
CA LEU A 127 19.31 -5.70 -12.07
C LEU A 127 17.90 -5.93 -12.64
N LYS A 128 17.75 -6.97 -13.46
CA LYS A 128 16.44 -7.35 -14.02
C LYS A 128 15.44 -7.71 -12.91
N ILE A 129 15.89 -8.43 -11.89
CA ILE A 129 15.07 -8.78 -10.72
C ILE A 129 14.73 -7.54 -9.90
N GLY A 130 15.70 -6.63 -9.69
CA GLY A 130 15.47 -5.33 -9.07
C GLY A 130 14.37 -4.55 -9.77
N PHE A 131 14.39 -4.50 -11.11
CA PHE A 131 13.32 -3.87 -11.89
C PHE A 131 11.97 -4.55 -11.66
N GLY A 132 11.94 -5.89 -11.58
CA GLY A 132 10.74 -6.64 -11.20
C GLY A 132 10.16 -6.24 -9.84
N SER A 133 11.00 -5.93 -8.86
CA SER A 133 10.55 -5.44 -7.55
C SER A 133 9.88 -4.06 -7.62
N VAL A 134 10.42 -3.14 -8.44
CA VAL A 134 9.83 -1.81 -8.66
C VAL A 134 8.49 -1.94 -9.36
N VAL A 135 8.41 -2.79 -10.39
CA VAL A 135 7.15 -3.09 -11.08
C VAL A 135 6.12 -3.67 -10.10
N GLY A 136 6.53 -4.59 -9.23
CA GLY A 136 5.68 -5.14 -8.18
C GLY A 136 5.18 -4.09 -7.20
N PHE A 137 6.05 -3.18 -6.75
CA PHE A 137 5.69 -2.09 -5.85
C PHE A 137 4.70 -1.09 -6.50
N VAL A 138 4.99 -0.64 -7.72
CA VAL A 138 4.10 0.28 -8.46
C VAL A 138 2.75 -0.38 -8.74
N SER A 139 2.74 -1.67 -9.08
CA SER A 139 1.50 -2.44 -9.26
C SER A 139 0.68 -2.47 -7.97
N SER A 140 1.33 -2.68 -6.82
CA SER A 140 0.66 -2.63 -5.52
C SER A 140 0.03 -1.26 -5.24
N ILE A 141 0.75 -0.17 -5.51
CA ILE A 141 0.22 1.20 -5.34
C ILE A 141 -1.08 1.37 -6.14
N ILE A 142 -1.08 0.95 -7.41
CA ILE A 142 -2.24 1.07 -8.29
C ILE A 142 -3.40 0.22 -7.75
N THR A 143 -3.16 -1.06 -7.44
CA THR A 143 -4.20 -1.95 -6.90
C THR A 143 -4.78 -1.42 -5.60
N LYS A 144 -3.94 -0.97 -4.67
CA LYS A 144 -4.39 -0.39 -3.41
C LYS A 144 -5.14 0.93 -3.63
N GLY A 145 -4.71 1.76 -4.56
CA GLY A 145 -5.42 2.99 -4.93
C GLY A 145 -6.84 2.73 -5.41
N ILE A 146 -7.02 1.71 -6.25
CA ILE A 146 -8.36 1.29 -6.71
C ILE A 146 -9.20 0.80 -5.53
N VAL A 147 -8.65 -0.10 -4.70
CA VAL A 147 -9.38 -0.65 -3.55
C VAL A 147 -9.79 0.47 -2.58
N GLN A 148 -8.89 1.39 -2.25
CA GLN A 148 -9.19 2.53 -1.38
C GLN A 148 -10.25 3.46 -1.97
N ALA A 149 -10.18 3.73 -3.27
CA ALA A 149 -11.20 4.53 -3.95
C ALA A 149 -12.58 3.85 -3.88
N VAL A 150 -12.64 2.52 -4.02
CA VAL A 150 -13.88 1.75 -3.89
C VAL A 150 -14.41 1.79 -2.45
N MET A 151 -13.55 1.61 -1.44
CA MET A 151 -13.94 1.74 -0.03
C MET A 151 -14.57 3.11 0.26
N ILE A 152 -13.91 4.19 -0.17
CA ILE A 152 -14.41 5.55 0.03
C ILE A 152 -15.70 5.80 -0.76
N ALA A 153 -15.78 5.32 -2.00
CA ALA A 153 -16.99 5.44 -2.81
C ALA A 153 -18.18 4.71 -2.18
N TYR A 154 -17.96 3.51 -1.63
CA TYR A 154 -19.00 2.75 -0.95
C TYR A 154 -19.47 3.45 0.32
N PHE A 155 -18.55 3.96 1.13
CA PHE A 155 -18.87 4.83 2.26
C PHE A 155 -19.71 6.03 1.83
N LEU A 156 -19.25 6.81 0.84
CA LEU A 156 -19.95 8.01 0.35
C LEU A 156 -21.35 7.70 -0.18
N PHE A 157 -21.53 6.56 -0.85
CA PHE A 157 -22.84 6.11 -1.34
C PHE A 157 -23.84 5.82 -0.22
N LEU A 158 -23.37 5.39 0.97
CA LEU A 158 -24.25 5.11 2.10
C LEU A 158 -24.63 6.35 2.91
N VAL A 159 -23.77 7.36 2.94
CA VAL A 159 -23.88 8.51 3.86
C VAL A 159 -24.39 9.80 3.23
N LEU A 160 -24.43 9.86 1.89
CA LEU A 160 -24.98 10.98 1.10
C LEU A 160 -26.39 10.62 0.60
#